data_AF-A0A1G8Q716-F1
#
_entry.id   AF-A0A1G8Q716-F1
#
_cell.length_a   1.000
_cell.length_b   1.000
_cell.length_c   1.000
_cell.angle_alpha   90.00
_cell.angle_beta   90.00
_cell.angle_gamma   90.00
#
_symmetry.space_group_name_H-M   'P 1'
#
loop_
_entity.id
_entity.type
_entity.pdbx_description
1 polymer ?
#
loop_
_entity_poly.entity_id
_entity_poly.type
_entity_poly.pdbx_seq_one_letter_code
_entity_poly.pdbx_strand_id
1 'polypeptide(L)'
;MSWRLLALALLCALLAALWLGGCDTDRKADLDAGFAGLGEAAGDFAQARPGTPLHFPDDHGPHPDYRIEWWYLTANLEDEAGESLGAQWTLFRQALVPPDVRPKPTPWAADQLWMAHLAVSQGGTHRVAERFARSHSARGDGQAGVRSSPFRAWLDDWELRARSETPQADGFERLTLTAHQDDERGGFGYDLTLTAEGPLVLHGDGGFSQKAAGGQGSISSGSMYYSQPFWRVDGEMTLDGETRTVHGRAWLDREWSSQLLNERQQGWDWFSLHLDDGHKLMAFQLRGGGEAGSDYRSGTWVAADGTTTPLAPDALALTPLATAKVEGRELPTRWRIEIPAQGVDVVVQAPHSQRWMSTSVPYWEGEVTVTDRESGEALGEGYLEMTGY
;
A
#
# COMPACT_ATOMS: atom_id res chain seq x y z
N MET A 1 -11.09 61.67 33.00
CA MET A 1 -10.68 60.31 32.59
C MET A 1 -9.75 60.44 31.41
N SER A 2 -8.50 59.99 31.53
CA SER A 2 -7.47 60.22 30.51
C SER A 2 -7.74 59.38 29.25
N TRP A 3 -7.41 59.93 28.07
CA TRP A 3 -7.53 59.26 26.76
C TRP A 3 -6.94 57.85 26.73
N ARG A 4 -5.92 57.60 27.56
CA ARG A 4 -5.27 56.29 27.75
C ARG A 4 -6.19 55.24 28.38
N LEU A 5 -7.10 55.62 29.28
CA LEU A 5 -8.05 54.69 29.91
C LEU A 5 -9.19 54.31 28.94
N LEU A 6 -9.61 55.24 28.08
CA LEU A 6 -10.58 54.98 27.02
C LEU A 6 -10.01 54.06 25.93
N ALA A 7 -8.76 54.29 25.53
CA ALA A 7 -8.06 53.44 24.56
C ALA A 7 -7.84 52.01 25.09
N LEU A 8 -7.52 51.85 26.38
CA LEU A 8 -7.33 50.54 27.00
C LEU A 8 -8.67 49.78 27.13
N ALA A 9 -9.76 50.47 27.46
CA ALA A 9 -11.09 49.87 27.53
C ALA A 9 -11.60 49.42 26.14
N LEU A 10 -11.34 50.20 25.10
CA LEU A 10 -11.65 49.83 23.70
C LEU A 10 -10.83 48.65 23.21
N LEU A 11 -9.54 48.56 23.58
CA LEU A 11 -8.68 47.44 23.21
C LEU A 11 -9.10 46.14 23.93
N CYS A 12 -9.48 46.22 25.21
CA CYS A 12 -10.00 45.07 25.95
C CYS A 12 -11.37 44.62 25.42
N ALA A 13 -12.23 45.54 24.98
CA ALA A 13 -13.52 45.19 24.36
C ALA A 13 -13.35 44.54 22.98
N LEU A 14 -12.38 44.99 22.18
CA LEU A 14 -12.01 44.37 20.90
C LEU A 14 -11.38 42.98 21.09
N LEU A 15 -10.53 42.81 22.10
CA LEU A 15 -9.96 41.51 22.47
C LEU A 15 -11.03 40.54 23.02
N ALA A 16 -11.99 41.02 23.81
CA ALA A 16 -13.10 40.20 24.28
C ALA A 16 -14.06 39.81 23.14
N ALA A 17 -14.29 40.70 22.16
CA ALA A 17 -15.06 40.40 20.96
C ALA A 17 -14.36 39.39 20.03
N LEU A 18 -13.02 39.41 19.97
CA LEU A 18 -12.21 38.41 19.27
C LEU A 18 -12.23 37.03 19.96
N TRP A 19 -12.51 36.97 21.27
CA TRP A 19 -12.69 35.71 22.01
C TRP A 19 -14.13 35.15 21.91
N LEU A 20 -15.12 35.98 21.57
CA LEU A 20 -16.53 35.58 21.45
C LEU A 20 -16.97 35.23 20.01
N GLY A 21 -16.09 35.42 19.01
CA GLY A 21 -16.33 35.05 17.61
C GLY A 21 -15.79 33.67 17.20
N GLY A 22 -15.24 32.90 18.14
CA GLY A 22 -14.63 31.59 17.89
C GLY A 22 -15.52 30.38 18.20
N CYS A 23 -16.84 30.58 18.35
CA CYS A 23 -17.80 29.48 18.35
C CYS A 23 -18.44 29.41 16.95
N ASP A 24 -17.62 29.03 15.96
CA ASP A 24 -18.21 28.46 14.76
C ASP A 24 -18.62 27.03 15.11
N THR A 25 -19.85 26.71 14.73
CA THR A 25 -20.61 25.53 15.13
C THR A 25 -19.80 24.24 15.10
N ASP A 26 -20.07 23.34 16.04
CA ASP A 26 -19.68 21.93 16.05
C ASP A 26 -19.86 21.29 14.67
N ARG A 27 -18.87 21.50 13.79
CA ARG A 27 -18.60 20.58 12.72
C ARG A 27 -17.95 19.43 13.46
N LYS A 28 -18.79 18.49 13.90
CA LYS A 28 -18.38 17.10 13.99
C LYS A 28 -17.45 16.90 12.80
N ALA A 29 -16.16 16.76 13.07
CA ALA A 29 -15.25 16.31 12.04
C ALA A 29 -15.87 14.98 11.63
N ASP A 30 -16.52 14.96 10.47
CA ASP A 30 -16.90 13.71 9.84
C ASP A 30 -15.58 12.96 9.73
N LEU A 31 -15.42 11.98 10.60
CA LEU A 31 -14.36 10.98 10.56
C LEU A 31 -14.48 10.12 9.28
N ASP A 32 -15.44 10.46 8.40
CA ASP A 32 -15.68 9.92 7.06
C ASP A 32 -14.73 10.50 5.99
N ALA A 33 -13.76 11.35 6.34
CA ALA A 33 -12.60 11.62 5.47
C ALA A 33 -11.65 10.40 5.46
N GLY A 34 -12.16 9.28 4.94
CA GLY A 34 -11.46 8.01 4.84
C GLY A 34 -10.22 8.12 3.96
N PHE A 35 -9.16 7.41 4.38
CA PHE A 35 -7.94 7.10 3.63
C PHE A 35 -7.46 8.21 2.70
N ALA A 36 -6.59 9.12 3.14
CA ALA A 36 -5.76 9.97 2.24
C ALA A 36 -6.47 10.58 0.98
N GLY A 37 -7.77 10.88 1.02
CA GLY A 37 -8.51 11.31 -0.18
C GLY A 37 -8.65 10.25 -1.29
N LEU A 38 -8.43 8.96 -0.99
CA LEU A 38 -8.65 7.79 -1.85
C LEU A 38 -10.11 7.67 -2.33
N GLY A 39 -11.04 8.25 -1.57
CA GLY A 39 -12.48 8.32 -1.84
C GLY A 39 -12.97 9.60 -2.52
N GLU A 40 -12.10 10.61 -2.69
CA GLU A 40 -12.53 11.87 -3.28
C GLU A 40 -12.79 11.74 -4.79
N ALA A 41 -13.71 12.58 -5.29
CA ALA A 41 -13.96 12.67 -6.72
C ALA A 41 -12.66 12.93 -7.48
N ALA A 42 -12.48 12.20 -8.58
CA ALA A 42 -11.25 12.19 -9.32
C ALA A 42 -10.92 13.54 -10.01
N GLY A 43 -11.85 14.50 -10.01
CA GLY A 43 -11.67 15.85 -10.56
C GLY A 43 -11.13 15.82 -12.00
N ASP A 44 -10.17 16.71 -12.28
CA ASP A 44 -9.50 16.81 -13.58
C ASP A 44 -8.21 15.95 -13.66
N PHE A 45 -8.01 15.00 -12.75
CA PHE A 45 -6.88 14.05 -12.84
C PHE A 45 -7.11 13.00 -13.95
N ALA A 46 -6.01 12.40 -14.45
CA ALA A 46 -6.09 11.28 -15.37
C ALA A 46 -6.85 10.11 -14.74
N GLN A 47 -7.68 9.41 -15.52
CA GLN A 47 -8.47 8.27 -15.04
C GLN A 47 -7.91 6.96 -15.58
N ALA A 48 -7.82 5.95 -14.73
CA ALA A 48 -7.53 4.59 -15.18
C ALA A 48 -8.74 4.06 -15.98
N ARG A 49 -8.46 3.38 -17.09
CA ARG A 49 -9.50 2.90 -18.02
C ARG A 49 -9.06 1.59 -18.68
N PRO A 50 -10.00 0.71 -19.05
CA PRO A 50 -9.70 -0.44 -19.88
C PRO A 50 -9.00 -0.03 -21.18
N GLY A 51 -8.01 -0.83 -21.59
CA GLY A 51 -7.25 -0.61 -22.82
C GLY A 51 -6.14 0.43 -22.75
N THR A 52 -5.87 1.03 -21.57
CA THR A 52 -4.64 1.82 -21.36
C THR A 52 -3.43 0.88 -21.46
N PRO A 53 -2.54 1.08 -22.46
CA PRO A 53 -1.37 0.22 -22.61
C PRO A 53 -0.35 0.50 -21.51
N LEU A 54 0.34 -0.56 -21.07
CA LEU A 54 1.51 -0.44 -20.20
C LEU A 54 2.81 -0.58 -21.01
N HIS A 55 3.77 0.31 -20.73
CA HIS A 55 5.05 0.46 -21.40
C HIS A 55 6.20 0.38 -20.40
N PHE A 56 6.98 -0.69 -20.46
CA PHE A 56 8.16 -0.86 -19.63
C PHE A 56 9.44 -0.47 -20.39
N PRO A 57 10.41 0.20 -19.74
CA PRO A 57 10.50 0.44 -18.29
C PRO A 57 9.77 1.70 -17.78
N ASP A 58 9.13 2.50 -18.63
CA ASP A 58 8.56 3.79 -18.24
C ASP A 58 7.55 3.70 -17.08
N ASP A 59 6.67 2.69 -17.10
CA ASP A 59 5.63 2.48 -16.08
C ASP A 59 6.15 1.90 -14.76
N HIS A 60 7.46 1.59 -14.66
CA HIS A 60 8.11 1.41 -13.36
C HIS A 60 8.21 2.74 -12.60
N GLY A 61 8.30 3.85 -13.36
CA GLY A 61 8.36 5.21 -12.86
C GLY A 61 7.04 5.74 -12.31
N PRO A 62 7.00 7.04 -11.96
CA PRO A 62 5.79 7.66 -11.45
C PRO A 62 4.82 8.07 -12.57
N HIS A 63 3.53 8.02 -12.28
CA HIS A 63 2.45 8.52 -13.12
C HIS A 63 1.82 9.80 -12.53
N PRO A 64 2.51 10.96 -12.59
CA PRO A 64 2.14 12.15 -11.80
C PRO A 64 0.77 12.74 -12.14
N ASP A 65 0.21 12.40 -13.29
CA ASP A 65 -1.09 12.89 -13.77
C ASP A 65 -2.27 12.17 -13.12
N TYR A 66 -2.00 11.05 -12.44
CA TYR A 66 -2.95 10.35 -11.58
C TYR A 66 -2.84 10.87 -10.15
N ARG A 67 -3.96 10.87 -9.44
CA ARG A 67 -4.01 11.40 -8.08
C ARG A 67 -3.21 10.53 -7.10
N ILE A 68 -3.25 9.22 -7.24
CA ILE A 68 -2.77 8.26 -6.25
C ILE A 68 -1.87 7.23 -6.93
N GLU A 69 -0.79 6.85 -6.26
CA GLU A 69 0.10 5.78 -6.72
C GLU A 69 0.88 5.16 -5.56
N TRP A 70 1.19 3.87 -5.62
CA TRP A 70 2.05 3.22 -4.63
C TRP A 70 2.98 2.13 -5.17
N TRP A 71 4.15 2.04 -4.54
CA TRP A 71 5.10 0.93 -4.65
C TRP A 71 5.02 0.16 -3.34
N TYR A 72 4.54 -1.07 -3.40
CA TYR A 72 4.22 -1.84 -2.21
C TYR A 72 4.93 -3.19 -2.23
N LEU A 73 5.83 -3.42 -1.28
CA LEU A 73 6.62 -4.64 -1.18
C LEU A 73 6.33 -5.36 0.12
N THR A 74 6.03 -6.66 0.01
CA THR A 74 5.93 -7.59 1.13
C THR A 74 6.93 -8.71 0.96
N ALA A 75 7.50 -9.18 2.07
CA ALA A 75 8.49 -10.24 2.06
C ALA A 75 8.26 -11.23 3.19
N ASN A 76 8.25 -12.51 2.83
CA ASN A 76 8.30 -13.66 3.73
C ASN A 76 9.76 -14.13 3.79
N LEU A 77 10.38 -13.99 4.96
CA LEU A 77 11.81 -14.21 5.17
C LEU A 77 12.05 -15.28 6.23
N GLU A 78 13.21 -15.90 6.16
CA GLU A 78 13.71 -16.88 7.11
C GLU A 78 15.18 -16.55 7.42
N ASP A 79 15.56 -16.65 8.70
CA ASP A 79 16.96 -16.50 9.11
C ASP A 79 17.73 -17.83 9.07
N GLU A 80 19.02 -17.81 9.43
CA GLU A 80 19.87 -19.00 9.46
C GLU A 80 19.43 -20.07 10.47
N ALA A 81 18.62 -19.71 11.47
CA ALA A 81 18.07 -20.63 12.46
C ALA A 81 16.73 -21.24 12.02
N GLY A 82 16.18 -20.77 10.91
CA GLY A 82 14.89 -21.18 10.38
C GLY A 82 13.70 -20.45 11.00
N GLU A 83 13.93 -19.31 11.66
CA GLU A 83 12.86 -18.51 12.22
C GLU A 83 12.21 -17.64 11.14
N SER A 84 10.87 -17.65 11.09
CA SER A 84 10.13 -16.83 10.13
C SER A 84 10.11 -15.37 10.54
N LEU A 85 10.39 -14.49 9.59
CA LEU A 85 10.34 -13.05 9.74
C LEU A 85 9.53 -12.43 8.59
N GLY A 86 8.92 -11.29 8.88
CA GLY A 86 8.23 -10.49 7.87
C GLY A 86 8.89 -9.14 7.70
N ALA A 87 9.01 -8.72 6.45
CA ALA A 87 9.38 -7.35 6.11
C ALA A 87 8.37 -6.76 5.14
N GLN A 88 8.10 -5.47 5.32
CA GLN A 88 7.18 -4.72 4.49
C GLN A 88 7.71 -3.32 4.24
N TRP A 89 7.53 -2.83 3.02
CA TRP A 89 7.85 -1.47 2.62
C TRP A 89 6.79 -0.91 1.69
N THR A 90 6.36 0.31 1.94
CA THR A 90 5.48 1.04 1.02
C THR A 90 6.00 2.44 0.79
N LEU A 91 5.94 2.88 -0.46
CA LEU A 91 6.01 4.28 -0.85
C LEU A 91 4.72 4.66 -1.56
N PHE A 92 4.01 5.63 -0.99
CA PHE A 92 2.75 6.16 -1.47
C PHE A 92 2.94 7.60 -1.96
N ARG A 93 2.36 7.91 -3.11
CA ARG A 93 2.30 9.26 -3.68
C ARG A 93 0.86 9.72 -3.79
N GLN A 94 0.63 10.96 -3.39
CA GLN A 94 -0.62 11.66 -3.63
C GLN A 94 -0.37 13.01 -4.30
N ALA A 95 -0.99 13.23 -5.45
CA ALA A 95 -1.01 14.53 -6.09
C ALA A 95 -1.98 15.48 -5.37
N LEU A 96 -1.52 16.70 -5.12
CA LEU A 96 -2.32 17.75 -4.49
C LEU A 96 -3.23 18.46 -5.48
N VAL A 97 -2.81 18.51 -6.75
CA VAL A 97 -3.48 19.26 -7.81
C VAL A 97 -3.36 18.56 -9.17
N PRO A 98 -4.40 18.63 -10.03
CA PRO A 98 -4.34 18.13 -11.40
C PRO A 98 -3.23 18.78 -12.24
N PRO A 99 -2.77 18.13 -13.32
CA PRO A 99 -1.67 18.62 -14.17
C PRO A 99 -1.85 20.07 -14.64
N ASP A 100 -3.04 20.44 -15.08
CA ASP A 100 -3.33 21.74 -15.70
C ASP A 100 -3.28 22.93 -14.73
N VAL A 101 -3.35 22.67 -13.43
CA VAL A 101 -3.32 23.72 -12.39
C VAL A 101 -2.06 23.65 -11.53
N ARG A 102 -1.07 22.81 -11.90
CA ARG A 102 0.21 22.73 -11.18
C ARG A 102 0.90 24.10 -11.15
N PRO A 103 1.39 24.53 -9.97
CA PRO A 103 2.13 25.78 -9.87
C PRO A 103 3.42 25.71 -10.68
N LYS A 104 3.94 26.88 -11.08
CA LYS A 104 5.28 26.94 -11.68
C LYS A 104 6.31 26.35 -10.72
N PRO A 105 7.25 25.52 -11.20
CA PRO A 105 8.30 24.95 -10.36
C PRO A 105 9.07 26.00 -9.55
N THR A 106 9.11 25.82 -8.24
CA THR A 106 9.98 26.58 -7.32
C THR A 106 10.54 25.63 -6.25
N PRO A 107 11.57 26.01 -5.50
CA PRO A 107 12.07 25.18 -4.40
C PRO A 107 11.04 24.85 -3.30
N TRP A 108 9.97 25.64 -3.20
CA TRP A 108 8.94 25.53 -2.17
C TRP A 108 7.59 25.05 -2.70
N ALA A 109 7.38 25.10 -4.01
CA ALA A 109 6.16 24.60 -4.62
C ALA A 109 6.15 23.06 -4.54
N ALA A 110 5.13 22.55 -3.86
CA ALA A 110 4.81 21.13 -3.78
C ALA A 110 3.47 20.90 -4.46
N ASP A 111 3.45 19.92 -5.33
CA ASP A 111 2.29 19.44 -6.09
C ASP A 111 2.04 17.95 -5.83
N GLN A 112 2.93 17.29 -5.10
CA GLN A 112 2.82 15.90 -4.68
C GLN A 112 3.24 15.79 -3.20
N LEU A 113 2.55 14.94 -2.47
CA LEU A 113 2.95 14.44 -1.16
C LEU A 113 3.39 12.99 -1.29
N TRP A 114 4.37 12.63 -0.47
CA TRP A 114 4.91 11.28 -0.38
C TRP A 114 4.79 10.82 1.08
N MET A 115 4.38 9.58 1.24
CA MET A 115 4.33 8.88 2.51
C MET A 115 5.05 7.55 2.32
N ALA A 116 5.93 7.18 3.24
CA ALA A 116 6.55 5.87 3.24
C ALA A 116 6.42 5.24 4.61
N HIS A 117 6.26 3.93 4.66
CA HIS A 117 6.33 3.17 5.89
C HIS A 117 7.06 1.86 5.67
N LEU A 118 7.63 1.37 6.76
CA LEU A 118 8.22 0.04 6.82
C LEU A 118 7.73 -0.69 8.06
N ALA A 119 7.72 -2.01 7.98
CA ALA A 119 7.58 -2.89 9.14
C ALA A 119 8.59 -4.03 9.14
N VAL A 120 8.96 -4.43 10.35
CA VAL A 120 9.73 -5.64 10.64
C VAL A 120 8.98 -6.45 11.68
N SER A 121 8.78 -7.74 11.39
CA SER A 121 8.05 -8.68 12.22
C SER A 121 8.89 -9.91 12.55
N GLN A 122 8.85 -10.35 13.80
CA GLN A 122 9.36 -11.65 14.21
C GLN A 122 8.57 -12.15 15.40
N GLY A 123 7.98 -13.34 15.29
CA GLY A 123 7.13 -13.87 16.34
C GLY A 123 6.04 -12.87 16.76
N GLY A 124 5.94 -12.62 18.07
CA GLY A 124 5.03 -11.63 18.64
C GLY A 124 5.47 -10.16 18.50
N THR A 125 6.69 -9.90 18.01
CA THR A 125 7.22 -8.55 17.82
C THR A 125 6.87 -8.01 16.44
N HIS A 126 6.46 -6.74 16.39
CA HIS A 126 6.17 -6.00 15.17
C HIS A 126 6.57 -4.54 15.40
N ARG A 127 7.51 -4.03 14.59
CA ARG A 127 8.05 -2.67 14.66
C ARG A 127 7.68 -1.93 13.39
N VAL A 128 7.29 -0.67 13.52
CA VAL A 128 6.72 0.14 12.43
C VAL A 128 7.29 1.54 12.47
N ALA A 129 7.64 2.08 11.30
CA ALA A 129 8.04 3.48 11.13
C ALA A 129 7.33 4.10 9.93
N GLU A 130 7.06 5.40 10.01
CA GLU A 130 6.40 6.19 8.96
C GLU A 130 7.16 7.49 8.72
N ARG A 131 7.24 7.91 7.47
CA ARG A 131 7.86 9.17 7.05
C ARG A 131 7.01 9.87 6.00
N PHE A 132 7.10 11.19 5.99
CA PHE A 132 6.42 12.04 5.01
C PHE A 132 7.41 12.99 4.36
N ALA A 133 7.19 13.25 3.09
CA ALA A 133 7.92 14.25 2.33
C ALA A 133 6.99 14.94 1.32
N ARG A 134 7.42 16.11 0.85
CA ARG A 134 6.76 16.82 -0.24
C ARG A 134 7.63 16.75 -1.49
N SER A 135 7.02 16.85 -2.68
CA SER A 135 7.81 17.03 -3.90
C SER A 135 8.63 18.32 -3.86
N HIS A 136 9.78 18.27 -4.55
CA HIS A 136 10.55 19.45 -4.88
C HIS A 136 10.37 19.75 -6.38
N SER A 137 9.34 20.51 -6.75
CA SER A 137 8.99 20.72 -8.18
C SER A 137 10.13 21.25 -9.06
N ALA A 138 11.11 21.97 -8.51
CA ALA A 138 12.26 22.50 -9.25
C ALA A 138 13.48 21.54 -9.37
N ARG A 139 13.46 20.34 -8.77
CA ARG A 139 14.56 19.36 -8.81
C ARG A 139 14.01 17.94 -8.80
N GLY A 140 14.42 17.11 -9.76
CA GLY A 140 13.96 15.72 -9.86
C GLY A 140 14.52 14.79 -8.79
N ASP A 141 15.57 15.20 -8.08
CA ASP A 141 16.31 14.45 -7.04
C ASP A 141 16.06 15.02 -5.63
N GLY A 142 14.82 15.43 -5.36
CA GLY A 142 14.41 15.96 -4.05
C GLY A 142 14.41 14.92 -2.92
N GLN A 143 13.79 15.29 -1.79
CA GLN A 143 13.70 14.43 -0.60
C GLN A 143 12.97 13.10 -0.88
N ALA A 144 12.00 13.11 -1.78
CA ALA A 144 11.28 11.92 -2.21
C ALA A 144 10.99 11.97 -3.72
N GLY A 145 10.85 10.80 -4.32
CA GLY A 145 10.53 10.68 -5.73
C GLY A 145 10.67 9.26 -6.26
N VAL A 146 10.36 9.11 -7.54
CA VAL A 146 10.62 7.90 -8.31
C VAL A 146 11.15 8.26 -9.69
N ARG A 147 12.07 7.47 -10.22
CA ARG A 147 12.52 7.50 -11.63
C ARG A 147 12.48 6.07 -12.19
N SER A 148 12.16 5.94 -13.48
CA SER A 148 12.03 4.65 -14.17
C SER A 148 13.38 4.03 -14.58
N SER A 149 14.36 4.84 -15.02
CA SER A 149 15.63 4.32 -15.52
C SER A 149 16.85 5.20 -15.19
N PRO A 150 17.88 4.66 -14.50
CA PRO A 150 17.82 3.42 -13.72
C PRO A 150 16.78 3.56 -12.61
N PHE A 151 16.01 2.50 -12.37
CA PHE A 151 14.89 2.56 -11.42
C PHE A 151 15.35 2.97 -10.02
N ARG A 152 14.65 3.91 -9.40
CA ARG A 152 14.83 4.30 -8.00
C ARG A 152 13.54 4.91 -7.48
N ALA A 153 13.04 4.40 -6.36
CA ALA A 153 11.96 4.96 -5.57
C ALA A 153 12.48 5.25 -4.16
N TRP A 154 12.32 6.47 -3.66
CA TRP A 154 12.95 6.88 -2.40
C TRP A 154 12.13 7.90 -1.60
N LEU A 155 12.38 7.88 -0.29
CA LEU A 155 12.07 8.95 0.66
C LEU A 155 13.22 9.03 1.67
N ASP A 156 13.94 10.14 1.67
CA ASP A 156 15.21 10.31 2.38
C ASP A 156 16.21 9.20 2.01
N ASP A 157 16.67 8.44 3.01
CA ASP A 157 17.56 7.30 2.92
C ASP A 157 16.83 5.95 2.80
N TRP A 158 15.50 5.93 2.81
CA TRP A 158 14.73 4.73 2.48
C TRP A 158 14.55 4.63 0.97
N GLU A 159 15.05 3.56 0.36
CA GLU A 159 15.01 3.43 -1.09
C GLU A 159 14.91 2.00 -1.59
N LEU A 160 14.12 1.83 -2.65
CA LEU A 160 14.10 0.68 -3.54
C LEU A 160 14.73 1.11 -4.88
N ARG A 161 15.83 0.47 -5.30
CA ARG A 161 16.56 0.88 -6.51
C ARG A 161 17.11 -0.28 -7.32
N ALA A 162 17.33 -0.07 -8.60
CA ALA A 162 18.04 -1.01 -9.45
C ALA A 162 19.49 -1.20 -8.97
N ARG A 163 20.00 -2.43 -9.05
CA ARG A 163 21.41 -2.76 -8.76
C ARG A 163 22.39 -2.24 -9.81
N SER A 164 21.90 -2.00 -11.03
CA SER A 164 22.67 -1.44 -12.13
C SER A 164 22.24 -0.01 -12.37
N GLU A 165 23.21 0.92 -12.35
CA GLU A 165 23.00 2.32 -12.71
C GLU A 165 23.11 2.55 -14.23
N THR A 166 23.10 1.48 -15.04
CA THR A 166 23.24 1.59 -16.50
C THR A 166 21.93 2.11 -17.12
N PRO A 167 21.88 3.31 -17.72
CA PRO A 167 20.63 3.97 -18.12
C PRO A 167 19.86 3.32 -19.28
N GLN A 168 20.37 2.25 -19.90
CA GLN A 168 19.70 1.55 -21.01
C GLN A 168 19.20 0.15 -20.65
N ALA A 169 19.51 -0.35 -19.45
CA ALA A 169 18.90 -1.58 -18.96
C ALA A 169 17.64 -1.22 -18.17
N ASP A 170 16.56 -1.99 -18.34
CA ASP A 170 15.37 -1.91 -17.48
C ASP A 170 15.81 -2.02 -16.00
N GLY A 171 16.54 -3.09 -15.68
CA GLY A 171 17.18 -3.27 -14.38
C GLY A 171 16.19 -3.51 -13.24
N PHE A 172 14.89 -3.43 -13.51
CA PHE A 172 13.81 -3.67 -12.56
C PHE A 172 13.74 -5.13 -12.12
N GLU A 173 14.43 -6.06 -12.79
CA GLU A 173 14.56 -7.47 -12.38
C GLU A 173 15.64 -7.71 -11.30
N ARG A 174 16.41 -6.67 -10.95
CA ARG A 174 17.49 -6.75 -9.95
C ARG A 174 17.50 -5.50 -9.08
N LEU A 175 16.88 -5.57 -7.90
CA LEU A 175 16.74 -4.43 -7.00
C LEU A 175 17.54 -4.60 -5.70
N THR A 176 17.75 -3.48 -5.00
CA THR A 176 18.10 -3.41 -3.57
C THR A 176 17.06 -2.58 -2.85
N LEU A 177 16.67 -3.02 -1.66
CA LEU A 177 15.79 -2.29 -0.76
C LEU A 177 16.54 -2.03 0.55
N THR A 178 16.72 -0.76 0.90
CA THR A 178 17.32 -0.33 2.16
C THR A 178 16.34 0.58 2.88
N ALA A 179 16.02 0.25 4.12
CA ALA A 179 15.20 1.11 4.97
C ALA A 179 15.46 0.81 6.45
N HIS A 180 15.86 1.83 7.21
CA HIS A 180 16.22 1.71 8.63
C HIS A 180 15.59 2.82 9.48
N GLN A 181 15.17 2.45 10.68
CA GLN A 181 14.69 3.36 11.70
C GLN A 181 15.48 3.15 12.99
N ASP A 182 16.18 4.19 13.42
CA ASP A 182 16.81 4.22 14.74
C ASP A 182 15.80 4.54 15.83
N ASP A 183 15.97 3.92 17.00
CA ASP A 183 15.21 4.22 18.21
C ASP A 183 15.94 3.77 19.48
N GLU A 184 15.29 3.95 20.63
CA GLU A 184 15.84 3.58 21.95
C GLU A 184 16.08 2.07 22.16
N ARG A 185 15.55 1.21 21.28
CA ARG A 185 15.73 -0.25 21.31
C ARG A 185 16.86 -0.73 20.42
N GLY A 186 17.63 0.17 19.82
CA GLY A 186 18.72 -0.18 18.91
C GLY A 186 18.32 -0.16 17.43
N GLY A 187 17.09 0.24 17.12
CA GLY A 187 16.60 0.38 15.76
C GLY A 187 16.17 -0.92 15.10
N PHE A 188 15.55 -0.79 13.93
CA PHE A 188 15.04 -1.88 13.11
C PHE A 188 15.01 -1.48 11.63
N GLY A 189 15.06 -2.45 10.74
CA GLY A 189 15.14 -2.21 9.30
C GLY A 189 15.73 -3.37 8.54
N TYR A 190 16.09 -3.14 7.29
CA TYR A 190 16.66 -4.16 6.42
C TYR A 190 17.50 -3.59 5.28
N ASP A 191 18.45 -4.41 4.83
CA ASP A 191 19.23 -4.25 3.60
C ASP A 191 19.05 -5.53 2.76
N LEU A 192 18.13 -5.47 1.81
CA LEU A 192 17.71 -6.61 1.01
C LEU A 192 18.16 -6.47 -0.43
N THR A 193 18.59 -7.59 -1.02
CA THR A 193 18.80 -7.73 -2.46
C THR A 193 17.67 -8.58 -3.03
N LEU A 194 17.12 -8.14 -4.16
CA LEU A 194 16.01 -8.80 -4.82
C LEU A 194 16.41 -9.23 -6.23
N THR A 195 16.10 -10.47 -6.57
CA THR A 195 16.31 -11.05 -7.92
C THR A 195 15.01 -11.64 -8.43
N ALA A 196 14.48 -11.12 -9.54
CA ALA A 196 13.24 -11.64 -10.11
C ALA A 196 13.55 -12.97 -10.82
N GLU A 197 12.76 -13.98 -10.51
CA GLU A 197 12.87 -15.35 -11.03
C GLU A 197 11.73 -15.71 -11.98
N GLY A 198 10.81 -14.76 -12.20
CA GLY A 198 9.68 -14.89 -13.12
C GLY A 198 9.28 -13.53 -13.71
N PRO A 199 8.26 -13.51 -14.58
CA PRO A 199 7.81 -12.29 -15.23
C PRO A 199 6.99 -11.42 -14.27
N LEU A 200 6.96 -10.12 -14.57
CA LEU A 200 5.89 -9.27 -14.05
C LEU A 200 4.54 -9.72 -14.62
N VAL A 201 3.46 -9.46 -13.88
CA VAL A 201 2.12 -9.90 -14.22
C VAL A 201 1.15 -8.71 -14.19
N LEU A 202 0.29 -8.64 -15.21
CA LEU A 202 -0.72 -7.60 -15.30
C LEU A 202 -2.02 -8.09 -14.66
N HIS A 203 -2.65 -7.23 -13.85
CA HIS A 203 -3.92 -7.54 -13.21
C HIS A 203 -5.12 -7.07 -14.04
N GLY A 204 -6.26 -7.72 -13.81
CA GLY A 204 -7.51 -7.39 -14.50
C GLY A 204 -7.41 -7.51 -16.02
N ASP A 205 -7.94 -6.54 -16.74
CA ASP A 205 -7.93 -6.50 -18.21
C ASP A 205 -6.76 -5.65 -18.71
N GLY A 206 -5.66 -6.29 -19.09
CA GLY A 206 -4.47 -5.61 -19.63
C GLY A 206 -3.81 -4.63 -18.67
N GLY A 207 -3.92 -4.86 -17.35
CA GLY A 207 -3.44 -3.96 -16.30
C GLY A 207 -4.55 -3.09 -15.69
N PHE A 208 -5.72 -2.98 -16.32
CA PHE A 208 -6.85 -2.30 -15.70
C PHE A 208 -7.58 -3.22 -14.71
N SER A 209 -7.50 -2.91 -13.42
CA SER A 209 -8.17 -3.62 -12.33
C SER A 209 -9.37 -2.84 -11.83
N GLN A 210 -10.57 -3.36 -12.05
CA GLN A 210 -11.82 -2.77 -11.58
C GLN A 210 -11.98 -2.98 -10.06
N LYS A 211 -12.42 -1.94 -9.35
CA LYS A 211 -12.50 -1.87 -7.88
C LYS A 211 -13.94 -1.62 -7.34
N ALA A 212 -14.97 -1.71 -8.18
CA ALA A 212 -16.35 -1.73 -7.73
C ALA A 212 -17.27 -2.29 -8.82
N ALA A 213 -18.49 -2.70 -8.44
CA ALA A 213 -19.49 -3.11 -9.42
C ALA A 213 -19.87 -1.91 -10.34
N GLY A 214 -19.88 -2.14 -11.65
CA GLY A 214 -20.23 -1.11 -12.62
C GLY A 214 -21.74 -0.87 -12.66
N GLY A 215 -22.21 0.24 -12.11
CA GLY A 215 -23.56 0.75 -12.38
C GLY A 215 -23.63 1.42 -13.76
N GLN A 216 -24.74 1.23 -14.48
CA GLN A 216 -25.01 1.82 -15.80
C GLN A 216 -24.83 3.36 -15.76
N GLY A 217 -23.64 3.85 -16.14
CA GLY A 217 -23.34 5.29 -16.27
C GLY A 217 -22.39 5.91 -15.22
N SER A 218 -21.81 5.14 -14.29
CA SER A 218 -20.72 5.64 -13.43
C SER A 218 -19.36 5.44 -14.10
N ILE A 219 -18.47 6.43 -14.03
CA ILE A 219 -17.05 6.28 -14.39
C ILE A 219 -16.52 5.08 -13.60
N SER A 220 -15.83 4.16 -14.28
CA SER A 220 -15.28 2.96 -13.66
C SER A 220 -14.29 3.34 -12.55
N SER A 221 -14.61 3.04 -11.30
CA SER A 221 -13.62 3.04 -10.22
C SER A 221 -12.70 1.84 -10.42
N GLY A 222 -11.43 2.13 -10.71
CA GLY A 222 -10.42 1.12 -11.01
C GLY A 222 -9.05 1.75 -11.05
N SER A 223 -8.04 0.90 -11.14
CA SER A 223 -6.65 1.28 -11.14
C SER A 223 -5.90 0.60 -12.27
N MET A 224 -4.82 1.21 -12.73
CA MET A 224 -3.80 0.48 -13.46
C MET A 224 -2.93 -0.26 -12.44
N TYR A 225 -2.70 -1.55 -12.66
CA TYR A 225 -2.18 -2.44 -11.63
C TYR A 225 -1.40 -3.62 -12.22
N TYR A 226 -0.17 -3.79 -11.75
CA TYR A 226 0.66 -4.95 -12.05
C TYR A 226 1.49 -5.35 -10.81
N SER A 227 2.01 -6.57 -10.81
CA SER A 227 2.93 -7.06 -9.78
C SER A 227 4.18 -7.68 -10.38
N GLN A 228 5.23 -7.76 -9.56
CA GLN A 228 6.34 -8.70 -9.73
C GLN A 228 6.31 -9.68 -8.54
N PRO A 229 5.70 -10.87 -8.68
CA PRO A 229 5.44 -11.77 -7.56
C PRO A 229 6.50 -12.87 -7.37
N PHE A 230 7.52 -12.92 -8.23
CA PHE A 230 8.55 -13.96 -8.25
C PHE A 230 9.91 -13.43 -7.78
N TRP A 231 9.96 -12.75 -6.62
CA TRP A 231 11.22 -12.29 -6.07
C TRP A 231 11.87 -13.35 -5.19
N ARG A 232 13.16 -13.66 -5.45
CA ARG A 232 14.05 -14.18 -4.41
C ARG A 232 14.69 -13.01 -3.66
N VAL A 233 14.71 -13.11 -2.35
CA VAL A 233 15.30 -12.14 -1.44
C VAL A 233 16.48 -12.75 -0.70
N ASP A 234 17.57 -12.00 -0.61
CA ASP A 234 18.76 -12.32 0.17
C ASP A 234 19.26 -11.01 0.82
N GLY A 235 19.66 -11.02 2.09
CA GLY A 235 20.16 -9.80 2.73
C GLY A 235 20.29 -9.89 4.25
N GLU A 236 20.18 -8.73 4.90
CA GLU A 236 20.22 -8.59 6.34
C GLU A 236 18.96 -7.88 6.85
N MET A 237 18.48 -8.28 8.02
CA MET A 237 17.40 -7.61 8.73
C MET A 237 17.81 -7.33 10.16
N THR A 238 17.50 -6.11 10.62
CA THR A 238 17.75 -5.65 11.99
C THR A 238 16.43 -5.54 12.73
N LEU A 239 16.37 -6.10 13.94
CA LEU A 239 15.24 -5.94 14.85
C LEU A 239 15.74 -5.73 16.28
N ASP A 240 15.33 -4.63 16.90
CA ASP A 240 15.73 -4.22 18.26
C ASP A 240 17.26 -4.30 18.45
N GLY A 241 18.01 -3.78 17.46
CA GLY A 241 19.47 -3.71 17.45
C GLY A 241 20.21 -5.02 17.10
N GLU A 242 19.49 -6.12 16.87
CA GLU A 242 20.07 -7.40 16.44
C GLU A 242 19.92 -7.57 14.93
N THR A 243 21.04 -7.74 14.22
CA THR A 243 21.08 -8.00 12.77
C THR A 243 21.26 -9.48 12.48
N ARG A 244 20.47 -10.01 11.55
CA ARG A 244 20.53 -11.40 11.09
C ARG A 244 20.56 -11.48 9.57
N THR A 245 21.31 -12.45 9.04
CA THR A 245 21.22 -12.85 7.63
C THR A 245 19.84 -13.44 7.38
N VAL A 246 19.19 -13.02 6.30
CA VAL A 246 17.86 -13.48 5.91
C VAL A 246 17.83 -13.83 4.43
N HIS A 247 16.94 -14.76 4.11
CA HIS A 247 16.61 -15.15 2.73
C HIS A 247 15.11 -15.45 2.64
N GLY A 248 14.55 -15.45 1.43
CA GLY A 248 13.15 -15.78 1.26
C GLY A 248 12.55 -15.29 -0.05
N ARG A 249 11.28 -14.93 0.01
CA ARG A 249 10.49 -14.50 -1.16
C ARG A 249 9.83 -13.16 -0.91
N ALA A 250 9.57 -12.43 -1.98
CA ALA A 250 8.83 -11.18 -1.91
C ALA A 250 7.83 -11.02 -3.06
N TRP A 251 6.93 -10.08 -2.84
CA TRP A 251 5.95 -9.60 -3.79
C TRP A 251 6.06 -8.09 -3.90
N LEU A 252 6.09 -7.56 -5.11
CA LEU A 252 6.06 -6.11 -5.35
C LEU A 252 4.83 -5.75 -6.17
N ASP A 253 4.02 -4.85 -5.64
CA ASP A 253 2.85 -4.28 -6.27
C ASP A 253 3.07 -2.85 -6.75
N ARG A 254 2.43 -2.55 -7.88
CA ARG A 254 2.46 -1.26 -8.54
C ARG A 254 1.08 -0.89 -9.01
N GLU A 255 0.47 0.07 -8.33
CA GLU A 255 -0.88 0.50 -8.62
C GLU A 255 -0.97 2.03 -8.66
N TRP A 256 -1.74 2.56 -9.62
CA TRP A 256 -2.10 3.98 -9.68
C TRP A 256 -3.52 4.19 -10.16
N SER A 257 -4.16 5.23 -9.63
CA SER A 257 -5.53 5.63 -9.96
C SER A 257 -5.77 7.08 -9.56
N SER A 258 -6.97 7.58 -9.84
CA SER A 258 -7.41 8.90 -9.34
C SER A 258 -8.61 8.83 -8.41
N GLN A 259 -9.09 7.62 -8.17
CA GLN A 259 -10.15 7.29 -7.24
C GLN A 259 -10.04 5.79 -6.96
N LEU A 260 -9.58 5.44 -5.76
CA LEU A 260 -9.41 4.04 -5.39
C LEU A 260 -10.69 3.48 -4.77
N LEU A 261 -11.26 4.23 -3.84
CA LEU A 261 -12.47 3.87 -3.15
C LEU A 261 -13.62 4.81 -3.53
N ASN A 262 -14.85 4.36 -3.38
CA ASN A 262 -16.02 5.22 -3.36
C ASN A 262 -16.41 5.54 -1.91
N GLU A 263 -17.24 6.58 -1.71
CA GLU A 263 -17.68 7.04 -0.38
C GLU A 263 -18.39 5.98 0.46
N ARG A 264 -18.83 4.85 -0.14
CA ARG A 264 -19.55 3.77 0.56
C ARG A 264 -18.62 2.63 1.00
N GLN A 265 -17.38 2.61 0.55
CA GLN A 265 -16.43 1.57 0.88
C GLN A 265 -15.79 1.85 2.25
N GLN A 266 -15.83 0.86 3.13
CA GLN A 266 -15.32 0.98 4.50
C GLN A 266 -13.81 0.72 4.57
N GLY A 267 -13.28 -0.07 3.63
CA GLY A 267 -11.89 -0.47 3.56
C GLY A 267 -11.75 -1.74 2.70
N TRP A 268 -10.58 -2.36 2.78
CA TRP A 268 -10.28 -3.56 2.02
C TRP A 268 -9.61 -4.66 2.84
N ASP A 269 -9.63 -5.85 2.29
CA ASP A 269 -8.88 -7.02 2.71
C ASP A 269 -8.12 -7.49 1.46
N TRP A 270 -6.79 -7.48 1.47
CA TRP A 270 -5.93 -7.80 0.33
C TRP A 270 -4.97 -8.93 0.68
N PHE A 271 -4.73 -9.83 -0.26
CA PHE A 271 -3.89 -11.01 -0.12
C PHE A 271 -2.91 -11.11 -1.29
N SER A 272 -1.64 -11.35 -0.98
CA SER A 272 -0.66 -11.89 -1.92
C SER A 272 -0.10 -13.20 -1.40
N LEU A 273 -0.30 -14.29 -2.13
CA LEU A 273 0.12 -15.63 -1.70
C LEU A 273 1.12 -16.24 -2.67
N HIS A 274 2.16 -16.84 -2.09
CA HIS A 274 3.09 -17.75 -2.73
C HIS A 274 2.69 -19.19 -2.42
N LEU A 275 2.24 -19.94 -3.44
CA LEU A 275 1.91 -21.36 -3.28
C LEU A 275 3.11 -22.23 -3.65
N ASP A 276 3.22 -23.38 -2.98
CA ASP A 276 4.38 -24.28 -3.06
C ASP A 276 4.50 -25.01 -4.40
N ASP A 277 3.39 -25.14 -5.13
CA ASP A 277 3.37 -25.65 -6.50
C ASP A 277 3.83 -24.63 -7.55
N GLY A 278 4.24 -23.44 -7.11
CA GLY A 278 4.73 -22.35 -7.94
C GLY A 278 3.65 -21.33 -8.32
N HIS A 279 2.37 -21.61 -8.11
CA HIS A 279 1.32 -20.63 -8.35
C HIS A 279 1.42 -19.42 -7.42
N LYS A 280 0.78 -18.34 -7.83
CA LYS A 280 0.62 -17.12 -7.04
C LYS A 280 -0.84 -16.70 -7.05
N LEU A 281 -1.29 -16.10 -5.96
CA LEU A 281 -2.63 -15.52 -5.87
C LEU A 281 -2.53 -14.09 -5.36
N MET A 282 -3.02 -13.15 -6.16
CA MET A 282 -3.46 -11.85 -5.64
C MET A 282 -4.98 -11.90 -5.52
N ALA A 283 -5.52 -11.56 -4.37
CA ALA A 283 -6.96 -11.51 -4.14
C ALA A 283 -7.30 -10.32 -3.24
N PHE A 284 -8.45 -9.71 -3.47
CA PHE A 284 -8.93 -8.67 -2.57
C PHE A 284 -10.45 -8.65 -2.44
N GLN A 285 -10.91 -8.10 -1.32
CA GLN A 285 -12.27 -7.72 -1.04
C GLN A 285 -12.33 -6.23 -0.70
N LEU A 286 -13.26 -5.51 -1.32
CA LEU A 286 -13.61 -4.13 -0.98
C LEU A 286 -14.96 -4.13 -0.29
N ARG A 287 -14.95 -3.83 1.01
CA ARG A 287 -16.16 -3.93 1.84
C ARG A 287 -17.13 -2.82 1.51
N GLY A 288 -18.34 -3.18 1.07
CA GLY A 288 -19.35 -2.24 0.56
C GLY A 288 -19.16 -1.78 -0.89
N GLY A 289 -18.23 -2.37 -1.65
CA GLY A 289 -17.93 -2.02 -3.05
C GLY A 289 -18.81 -2.65 -4.12
N GLY A 290 -19.67 -3.60 -3.75
CA GLY A 290 -20.48 -4.43 -4.63
C GLY A 290 -21.91 -3.90 -4.83
N GLU A 291 -22.70 -4.68 -5.57
CA GLU A 291 -24.10 -4.36 -5.83
C GLU A 291 -24.92 -4.30 -4.54
N ALA A 292 -25.82 -3.33 -4.44
CA ALA A 292 -26.64 -3.11 -3.25
C ALA A 292 -25.86 -2.99 -1.93
N GLY A 293 -24.58 -2.58 -1.99
CA GLY A 293 -23.72 -2.42 -0.81
C GLY A 293 -23.10 -3.73 -0.31
N SER A 294 -23.15 -4.81 -1.10
CA SER A 294 -22.36 -6.01 -0.83
C SER A 294 -20.86 -5.72 -0.96
N ASP A 295 -20.02 -6.71 -0.68
CA ASP A 295 -18.59 -6.59 -0.96
C ASP A 295 -18.31 -6.81 -2.46
N TYR A 296 -17.28 -6.15 -2.97
CA TYR A 296 -16.73 -6.42 -4.29
C TYR A 296 -15.46 -7.25 -4.14
N ARG A 297 -15.33 -8.33 -4.91
CA ARG A 297 -14.17 -9.24 -4.87
C ARG A 297 -13.56 -9.35 -6.24
N SER A 298 -12.23 -9.42 -6.30
CA SER A 298 -11.51 -9.70 -7.52
C SER A 298 -10.13 -10.24 -7.16
N GLY A 299 -9.48 -10.85 -8.13
CA GLY A 299 -8.14 -11.36 -7.95
C GLY A 299 -7.49 -11.75 -9.27
N THR A 300 -6.31 -12.30 -9.17
CA THR A 300 -5.56 -12.86 -10.30
C THR A 300 -4.89 -14.13 -9.83
N TRP A 301 -5.29 -15.24 -10.44
CA TRP A 301 -4.56 -16.50 -10.35
C TRP A 301 -3.38 -16.45 -11.32
N VAL A 302 -2.19 -16.76 -10.85
CA VAL A 302 -0.97 -16.70 -11.64
C VAL A 302 -0.32 -18.08 -11.65
N ALA A 303 -0.16 -18.64 -12.84
CA ALA A 303 0.57 -19.88 -13.04
C ALA A 303 2.06 -19.72 -12.73
N ALA A 304 2.76 -20.83 -12.50
CA ALA A 304 4.20 -20.82 -12.23
C ALA A 304 5.05 -20.20 -13.35
N ASP A 305 4.53 -20.15 -14.58
CA ASP A 305 5.18 -19.50 -15.73
C ASP A 305 4.81 -18.01 -15.89
N GLY A 306 3.96 -17.48 -14.99
CA GLY A 306 3.45 -16.11 -15.03
C GLY A 306 2.17 -15.91 -15.83
N THR A 307 1.60 -16.94 -16.45
CA THR A 307 0.31 -16.84 -17.13
C THR A 307 -0.79 -16.46 -16.14
N THR A 308 -1.54 -15.39 -16.43
CA THR A 308 -2.57 -14.88 -15.54
C THR A 308 -3.97 -15.34 -15.94
N THR A 309 -4.80 -15.63 -14.94
CA THR A 309 -6.24 -15.83 -15.07
C THR A 309 -6.95 -14.84 -14.14
N PRO A 310 -7.65 -13.82 -14.68
CA PRO A 310 -8.44 -12.91 -13.87
C PRO A 310 -9.55 -13.65 -13.13
N LEU A 311 -9.78 -13.30 -11.87
CA LEU A 311 -10.83 -13.87 -11.04
C LEU A 311 -11.95 -12.85 -10.88
N ALA A 312 -13.09 -13.12 -11.51
CA ALA A 312 -14.30 -12.33 -11.36
C ALA A 312 -14.92 -12.52 -9.96
N PRO A 313 -15.83 -11.63 -9.52
CA PRO A 313 -16.41 -11.69 -8.18
C PRO A 313 -17.09 -13.02 -7.81
N ASP A 314 -17.61 -13.77 -8.78
CA ASP A 314 -18.26 -15.07 -8.61
C ASP A 314 -17.29 -16.26 -8.66
N ALA A 315 -16.07 -16.03 -9.15
CA ALA A 315 -15.01 -17.04 -9.22
C ALA A 315 -14.17 -17.14 -7.93
N LEU A 316 -14.31 -16.17 -7.02
CA LEU A 316 -13.51 -16.03 -5.79
C LEU A 316 -14.42 -15.84 -4.57
N ALA A 317 -14.30 -16.72 -3.58
CA ALA A 317 -14.90 -16.52 -2.27
C ALA A 317 -13.84 -16.25 -1.20
N LEU A 318 -14.06 -15.21 -0.39
CA LEU A 318 -13.23 -14.84 0.75
C LEU A 318 -14.12 -14.85 2.00
N THR A 319 -13.94 -15.85 2.86
CA THR A 319 -14.82 -16.06 4.03
C THR A 319 -14.03 -15.97 5.33
N PRO A 320 -14.29 -15.00 6.21
CA PRO A 320 -13.70 -14.98 7.55
C PRO A 320 -14.08 -16.25 8.33
N LEU A 321 -13.09 -16.90 8.92
CA LEU A 321 -13.27 -18.09 9.77
C LEU A 321 -13.09 -17.78 11.25
N ALA A 322 -12.23 -16.83 11.60
CA ALA A 322 -12.02 -16.38 12.97
C ALA A 322 -11.49 -14.95 13.00
N THR A 323 -11.84 -14.21 14.05
CA THR A 323 -11.30 -12.89 14.36
C THR A 323 -10.32 -12.95 15.54
N ALA A 324 -9.45 -11.95 15.61
CA ALA A 324 -8.61 -11.69 16.75
C ALA A 324 -8.76 -10.22 17.17
N LYS A 325 -8.64 -9.98 18.48
CA LYS A 325 -8.62 -8.63 19.03
C LYS A 325 -7.21 -8.03 18.93
N VAL A 326 -7.07 -6.92 18.22
CA VAL A 326 -5.79 -6.20 18.02
C VAL A 326 -6.05 -4.72 18.22
N GLU A 327 -5.29 -4.07 19.11
CA GLU A 327 -5.46 -2.63 19.40
C GLU A 327 -6.92 -2.20 19.64
N GLY A 328 -7.69 -3.07 20.33
CA GLY A 328 -9.09 -2.82 20.65
C GLY A 328 -10.11 -3.15 19.56
N ARG A 329 -9.68 -3.58 18.37
CA ARG A 329 -10.51 -3.89 17.19
C ARG A 329 -10.61 -5.39 16.96
N GLU A 330 -11.72 -5.84 16.36
CA GLU A 330 -11.90 -7.22 15.93
C GLU A 330 -11.53 -7.34 14.45
N LEU A 331 -10.44 -8.07 14.15
CA LEU A 331 -9.93 -8.24 12.79
C LEU A 331 -9.98 -9.71 12.37
N PRO A 332 -10.45 -10.06 11.17
CA PRO A 332 -10.41 -11.42 10.67
C PRO A 332 -8.98 -11.83 10.34
N THR A 333 -8.33 -12.59 11.21
CA THR A 333 -6.95 -13.07 11.01
C THR A 333 -6.90 -14.50 10.47
N ARG A 334 -8.06 -15.10 10.17
CA ARG A 334 -8.17 -16.43 9.58
C ARG A 334 -9.29 -16.45 8.56
N TRP A 335 -8.98 -16.89 7.35
CA TRP A 335 -9.86 -16.84 6.20
C TRP A 335 -9.90 -18.18 5.48
N ARG A 336 -11.02 -18.48 4.83
CA ARG A 336 -11.11 -19.48 3.77
C ARG A 336 -11.09 -18.76 2.43
N ILE A 337 -10.27 -19.23 1.51
CA ILE A 337 -10.22 -18.74 0.14
C ILE A 337 -10.59 -19.90 -0.78
N GLU A 338 -11.59 -19.66 -1.63
CA GLU A 338 -12.09 -20.67 -2.57
C GLU A 338 -12.02 -20.14 -4.00
N ILE A 339 -11.43 -20.93 -4.90
CA ILE A 339 -11.40 -20.70 -6.36
C ILE A 339 -11.76 -22.04 -7.03
N PRO A 340 -13.06 -22.40 -7.11
CA PRO A 340 -13.49 -23.73 -7.52
C PRO A 340 -12.98 -24.16 -8.91
N ALA A 341 -12.90 -23.22 -9.86
CA ALA A 341 -12.40 -23.48 -11.21
C ALA A 341 -10.91 -23.89 -11.24
N GLN A 342 -10.14 -23.54 -10.21
CA GLN A 342 -8.72 -23.91 -10.05
C GLN A 342 -8.52 -25.01 -9.00
N GLY A 343 -9.60 -25.55 -8.43
CA GLY A 343 -9.52 -26.57 -7.37
C GLY A 343 -8.93 -26.05 -6.05
N VAL A 344 -8.94 -24.74 -5.82
CA VAL A 344 -8.40 -24.14 -4.60
C VAL A 344 -9.48 -24.06 -3.53
N ASP A 345 -9.21 -24.66 -2.38
CA ASP A 345 -9.97 -24.48 -1.13
C ASP A 345 -8.98 -24.52 0.05
N VAL A 346 -8.56 -23.34 0.48
CA VAL A 346 -7.46 -23.18 1.43
C VAL A 346 -7.86 -22.35 2.63
N VAL A 347 -7.19 -22.59 3.75
CA VAL A 347 -7.21 -21.72 4.92
C VAL A 347 -5.96 -20.85 4.92
N VAL A 348 -6.19 -19.53 4.94
CA VAL A 348 -5.14 -18.52 5.10
C VAL A 348 -5.22 -17.99 6.53
N GLN A 349 -4.11 -18.00 7.25
CA GLN A 349 -4.08 -17.61 8.66
C GLN A 349 -2.84 -16.78 9.00
N ALA A 350 -3.04 -15.69 9.73
CA ALA A 350 -1.95 -14.96 10.36
C ALA A 350 -1.43 -15.76 11.58
N PRO A 351 -0.16 -16.21 11.61
CA PRO A 351 0.40 -16.90 12.77
C PRO A 351 0.44 -15.99 14.01
N HIS A 352 0.55 -14.68 13.79
CA HIS A 352 0.57 -13.66 14.82
C HIS A 352 -0.44 -12.56 14.50
N SER A 353 -1.34 -12.29 15.44
CA SER A 353 -2.37 -11.26 15.26
C SER A 353 -1.88 -9.84 15.50
N GLN A 354 -0.78 -9.67 16.25
CA GLN A 354 -0.22 -8.35 16.58
C GLN A 354 0.64 -7.83 15.42
N ARG A 355 -0.06 -7.34 14.39
CA ARG A 355 0.47 -6.82 13.13
C ARG A 355 -0.17 -5.47 12.77
N TRP A 356 -0.45 -4.69 13.81
CA TRP A 356 -1.08 -3.39 13.66
C TRP A 356 -0.04 -2.33 13.31
N MET A 357 -0.29 -1.63 12.21
CA MET A 357 0.51 -0.52 11.73
C MET A 357 -0.05 0.76 12.35
N SER A 358 0.60 1.25 13.40
CA SER A 358 0.23 2.47 14.12
C SER A 358 0.70 3.76 13.40
N THR A 359 0.57 3.77 12.09
CA THR A 359 0.84 4.90 11.19
C THR A 359 -0.30 5.93 11.23
N SER A 360 -0.10 7.08 10.56
CA SER A 360 -1.10 8.15 10.53
C SER A 360 -2.41 7.72 9.86
N VAL A 361 -2.34 6.80 8.91
CA VAL A 361 -3.49 6.07 8.37
C VAL A 361 -3.34 4.61 8.77
N PRO A 362 -4.08 4.11 9.77
CA PRO A 362 -3.79 2.80 10.33
C PRO A 362 -4.32 1.65 9.44
N TYR A 363 -3.58 0.54 9.46
CA TYR A 363 -3.95 -0.72 8.81
C TYR A 363 -3.36 -1.90 9.60
N TRP A 364 -3.85 -3.10 9.30
CA TRP A 364 -3.26 -4.35 9.78
C TRP A 364 -2.49 -4.97 8.61
N GLU A 365 -1.26 -5.39 8.85
CA GLU A 365 -0.38 -5.86 7.79
C GLU A 365 0.59 -6.91 8.29
N GLY A 366 0.41 -8.14 7.81
CA GLY A 366 1.12 -9.27 8.38
C GLY A 366 1.23 -10.47 7.46
N GLU A 367 2.20 -11.29 7.81
CA GLU A 367 2.51 -12.54 7.16
C GLU A 367 1.39 -13.56 7.43
N VAL A 368 1.08 -14.38 6.44
CA VAL A 368 0.08 -15.44 6.54
C VAL A 368 0.65 -16.76 6.04
N THR A 369 0.15 -17.86 6.58
CA THR A 369 0.37 -19.21 6.06
C THR A 369 -0.85 -19.71 5.32
N VAL A 370 -0.62 -20.58 4.34
CA VAL A 370 -1.66 -21.21 3.52
C VAL A 370 -1.66 -22.70 3.79
N THR A 371 -2.82 -23.25 4.10
CA THR A 371 -3.00 -24.69 4.35
C THR A 371 -4.19 -25.23 3.56
N ASP A 372 -4.10 -26.48 3.13
CA ASP A 372 -5.25 -27.19 2.57
C ASP A 372 -6.37 -27.23 3.60
N ARG A 373 -7.61 -26.95 3.16
CA ARG A 373 -8.74 -26.91 4.09
C ARG A 373 -9.02 -28.28 4.69
N GLU A 374 -8.94 -29.37 3.94
CA GLU A 374 -9.35 -30.70 4.42
C GLU A 374 -8.22 -31.42 5.15
N SER A 375 -7.04 -31.50 4.53
CA SER A 375 -5.88 -32.24 5.05
C SER A 375 -5.08 -31.45 6.10
N GLY A 376 -5.13 -30.12 6.05
CA GLY A 376 -4.29 -29.23 6.87
C GLY A 376 -2.82 -29.20 6.44
N GLU A 377 -2.49 -29.75 5.26
CA GLU A 377 -1.16 -29.70 4.67
C GLU A 377 -0.75 -28.24 4.40
N ALA A 378 0.51 -27.90 4.66
CA ALA A 378 1.05 -26.59 4.31
C ALA A 378 1.17 -26.50 2.77
N LEU A 379 0.63 -25.43 2.20
CA LEU A 379 0.60 -25.20 0.75
C LEU A 379 1.26 -23.89 0.32
N GLY A 380 1.74 -23.09 1.28
CA GLY A 380 2.41 -21.84 1.00
C GLY A 380 2.30 -20.80 2.10
N GLU A 381 2.59 -19.56 1.73
CA GLU A 381 2.67 -18.40 2.62
C GLU A 381 2.32 -17.12 1.86
N GLY A 382 2.31 -15.98 2.53
CA GLY A 382 2.08 -14.70 1.87
C GLY A 382 1.86 -13.56 2.86
N TYR A 383 1.10 -12.57 2.41
CA TYR A 383 0.68 -11.42 3.21
C TYR A 383 -0.82 -11.20 3.15
N LEU A 384 -1.34 -10.62 4.23
CA LEU A 384 -2.67 -10.05 4.33
C LEU A 384 -2.51 -8.58 4.76
N GLU A 385 -3.18 -7.70 4.03
CA GLU A 385 -3.37 -6.30 4.40
C GLU A 385 -4.86 -6.04 4.63
N MET A 386 -5.20 -5.40 5.74
CA MET A 386 -6.58 -5.04 6.07
C MET A 386 -6.66 -3.59 6.51
N THR A 387 -7.61 -2.88 5.94
CA THR A 387 -7.84 -1.46 6.22
C THR A 387 -9.27 -1.23 6.65
N GLY A 388 -9.55 -0.17 7.42
CA GLY A 388 -10.94 0.23 7.72
C GLY A 388 -11.68 -0.65 8.75
N TYR A 389 -10.97 -1.08 9.80
CA TYR A 389 -11.49 -1.85 10.95
C TYR A 389 -11.45 -1.07 12.27
#